data_AF-A0A9D4YAR1-F1
#
_entry.id   AF-A0A9D4YAR1-F1
#
_cell.length_a   1.000
_cell.length_b   1.000
_cell.length_c   1.000
_cell.angle_alpha   90.00
_cell.angle_beta   90.00
_cell.angle_gamma   90.00
#
_symmetry.space_group_name_H-M   'P 1'
#
loop_
_entity.id
_entity.type
_entity.pdbx_description
1 polymer ?
#
loop_
_entity_poly.entity_id
_entity_poly.type
_entity_poly.pdbx_seq_one_letter_code
_entity_poly.pdbx_strand_id
1 'polypeptide(L)'
;MEFAHLTVLSLFCLAFVGITATSPGEDYWQSIWPNTPLPKTFSDLLIPNGKTNSLPIKTEELNQYSTLFFEHDLHPGKKFVLGNSHPVGNIIRPFRKSRQGVTDSIWLANKDEQSLEDFCYSPTAIAEHKHCVSSLKSMIDEVISHFGTTKIKAISSNFAQNQDQYVVEEVKKVSENAVMCHRLNFENVVFNCHQVSKTTAYMVSLVASDGTKTNALTVCHHDTRGMNPELLYEALQVTPGTVPVCHFIGNKAAAWVPNHIVDNLRC
;
A
#
# COMPACT_ATOMS: atom_id res chain seq x y z
N MET A 1 53.62 -59.33 15.09
CA MET A 1 52.24 -59.46 15.59
C MET A 1 51.68 -58.05 15.67
N GLU A 2 51.41 -57.43 14.51
CA GLU A 2 50.10 -57.41 13.82
C GLU A 2 48.94 -57.03 14.74
N PHE A 3 48.42 -55.81 14.57
CA PHE A 3 47.02 -55.49 14.76
C PHE A 3 46.62 -54.41 13.76
N ALA A 4 45.98 -54.84 12.68
CA ALA A 4 45.33 -53.95 11.71
C ALA A 4 43.99 -53.47 12.30
N HIS A 5 43.89 -52.17 12.61
CA HIS A 5 42.61 -51.55 12.93
C HIS A 5 42.00 -50.97 11.64
N LEU A 6 41.07 -51.71 11.03
CA LEU A 6 40.17 -51.15 10.03
C LEU A 6 39.15 -50.25 10.74
N THR A 7 39.27 -48.95 10.58
CA THR A 7 38.21 -47.99 10.90
C THR A 7 37.28 -47.85 9.71
N VAL A 8 36.09 -48.46 9.81
CA VAL A 8 34.99 -48.27 8.85
C VAL A 8 34.36 -46.90 9.11
N LEU A 9 34.67 -45.91 8.27
CA LEU A 9 34.03 -44.60 8.26
C LEU A 9 32.67 -44.71 7.54
N SER A 10 31.60 -44.89 8.31
CA SER A 10 30.22 -44.77 7.84
C SER A 10 29.88 -43.30 7.58
N LEU A 11 29.90 -42.87 6.31
CA LEU A 11 29.37 -41.58 5.89
C LEU A 11 27.83 -41.60 5.95
N PHE A 12 27.26 -41.01 7.01
CA PHE A 12 25.85 -40.63 7.03
C PHE A 12 25.66 -39.33 6.23
N CYS A 13 25.19 -39.44 4.99
CA CYS A 13 24.69 -38.30 4.23
C CYS A 13 23.32 -37.86 4.80
N LEU A 14 23.33 -36.95 5.77
CA LEU A 14 22.12 -36.23 6.19
C LEU A 14 21.76 -35.22 5.10
N ALA A 15 20.74 -35.53 4.30
CA ALA A 15 20.08 -34.56 3.46
C ALA A 15 19.33 -33.57 4.36
N PHE A 16 19.91 -32.39 4.58
CA PHE A 16 19.20 -31.26 5.17
C PHE A 16 18.15 -30.78 4.17
N VAL A 17 16.91 -31.24 4.32
CA VAL A 17 15.76 -30.49 3.85
C VAL A 17 15.73 -29.23 4.67
N GLY A 18 16.14 -28.11 4.08
CA GLY A 18 16.09 -26.80 4.72
C GLY A 18 14.63 -26.46 5.01
N ILE A 19 14.17 -26.71 6.23
CA ILE A 19 12.96 -26.09 6.75
C ILE A 19 13.33 -24.63 6.96
N THR A 20 12.98 -23.77 6.01
CA THR A 20 13.05 -22.33 6.24
C THR A 20 12.02 -22.02 7.32
N ALA A 21 12.48 -21.50 8.46
CA ALA A 21 11.57 -21.10 9.53
C ALA A 21 10.78 -19.87 9.06
N THR A 22 9.51 -20.08 8.77
CA THR A 22 8.56 -19.07 8.35
C THR A 22 8.12 -18.23 9.56
N SER A 23 7.81 -16.95 9.36
CA SER A 23 7.38 -16.08 10.49
C SER A 23 5.92 -16.36 10.88
N PRO A 24 5.49 -16.12 12.13
CA PRO A 24 4.10 -16.35 12.55
C PRO A 24 3.06 -15.60 11.71
N GLY A 25 3.40 -14.40 11.23
CA GLY A 25 2.52 -13.64 10.34
C GLY A 25 2.38 -14.28 8.97
N GLU A 26 3.46 -14.82 8.42
CA GLU A 26 3.47 -15.50 7.14
C GLU A 26 2.77 -16.86 7.21
N ASP A 27 2.96 -17.62 8.30
CA ASP A 27 2.18 -18.83 8.58
C ASP A 27 0.68 -18.52 8.63
N TYR A 28 0.30 -17.43 9.29
CA TYR A 28 -1.09 -17.01 9.35
C TYR A 28 -1.64 -16.63 7.97
N TRP A 29 -0.88 -15.89 7.17
CA TRP A 29 -1.25 -15.60 5.77
C TRP A 29 -1.48 -16.89 4.98
N GLN A 30 -0.55 -17.85 5.04
CA GLN A 30 -0.65 -19.12 4.32
C GLN A 30 -1.83 -19.97 4.81
N SER A 31 -2.19 -19.89 6.09
CA SER A 31 -3.37 -20.59 6.63
C SER A 31 -4.69 -20.10 6.03
N ILE A 32 -4.78 -18.82 5.65
CA ILE A 32 -5.98 -18.23 5.04
C ILE A 32 -5.92 -18.34 3.50
N TRP A 33 -4.75 -18.11 2.90
CA TRP A 33 -4.56 -18.12 1.44
C TRP A 33 -3.34 -18.96 1.01
N PRO A 34 -3.42 -20.30 1.04
CA PRO A 34 -2.27 -21.20 0.87
C PRO A 34 -1.62 -21.16 -0.52
N ASN A 35 -2.32 -20.66 -1.53
CA ASN A 35 -1.84 -20.56 -2.91
C ASN A 35 -1.61 -19.11 -3.36
N THR A 36 -1.62 -18.15 -2.42
CA THR A 36 -1.44 -16.73 -2.74
C THR A 36 -0.13 -16.25 -2.12
N PRO A 37 0.81 -15.71 -2.92
CA PRO A 37 2.03 -15.15 -2.37
C PRO A 37 1.72 -13.91 -1.53
N LEU A 38 2.43 -13.74 -0.41
CA LEU A 38 2.35 -12.52 0.40
C LEU A 38 2.85 -11.31 -0.41
N PRO A 39 2.08 -10.23 -0.54
CA PRO A 39 2.55 -9.02 -1.20
C PRO A 39 3.79 -8.46 -0.51
N LYS A 40 4.81 -8.11 -1.30
CA LYS A 40 6.06 -7.50 -0.80
C LYS A 40 5.82 -6.23 0.02
N THR A 41 4.73 -5.51 -0.22
CA THR A 41 4.41 -4.31 0.55
C THR A 41 4.20 -4.60 2.04
N PHE A 42 3.79 -5.82 2.40
CA PHE A 42 3.55 -6.24 3.78
C PHE A 42 4.73 -6.99 4.41
N SER A 43 5.85 -7.17 3.70
CA SER A 43 7.01 -7.90 4.23
C SER A 43 7.57 -7.28 5.50
N ASP A 44 7.44 -5.96 5.65
CA ASP A 44 7.94 -5.23 6.82
C ASP A 44 7.22 -5.67 8.11
N LEU A 45 5.98 -6.18 8.01
CA LEU A 45 5.22 -6.74 9.15
C LEU A 45 5.72 -8.11 9.61
N LEU A 46 6.62 -8.75 8.84
CA LEU A 46 7.24 -10.02 9.23
C LEU A 46 8.52 -9.82 10.07
N ILE A 47 9.00 -8.57 10.21
CA ILE A 47 10.26 -8.28 10.90
C ILE A 47 10.06 -8.47 12.42
N PRO A 48 10.90 -9.30 13.09
CA PRO A 48 10.84 -9.49 14.53
C PRO A 48 11.00 -8.16 15.28
N ASN A 49 10.15 -7.91 16.27
CA ASN A 49 10.04 -6.66 17.04
C ASN A 49 9.58 -5.43 16.26
N GLY A 50 9.21 -5.56 14.98
CA GLY A 50 8.64 -4.47 14.18
C GLY A 50 9.57 -3.28 13.97
N LYS A 51 10.82 -3.33 14.40
CA LYS A 51 11.82 -2.27 14.19
C LYS A 51 12.57 -2.54 12.91
N THR A 52 12.68 -1.52 12.07
CA THR A 52 13.32 -1.62 10.76
C THR A 52 14.40 -0.56 10.60
N ASN A 53 15.56 -0.99 10.10
CA ASN A 53 16.67 -0.09 9.73
C ASN A 53 16.40 0.66 8.42
N SER A 54 15.28 0.38 7.74
CA SER A 54 14.85 1.01 6.49
C SER A 54 14.19 2.36 6.73
N LEU A 55 14.62 3.08 7.78
CA LEU A 55 14.01 4.32 8.22
C LEU A 55 14.98 5.51 8.13
N PRO A 56 14.48 6.69 7.72
CA PRO A 56 13.14 6.91 7.15
C PRO A 56 12.97 6.09 5.86
N ILE A 57 11.72 5.75 5.49
CA ILE A 57 11.40 5.25 4.13
C ILE A 57 12.20 6.13 3.17
N LYS A 58 12.92 5.55 2.21
CA LYS A 58 13.84 6.37 1.39
C LYS A 58 13.04 7.37 0.59
N THR A 59 13.61 8.54 0.34
CA THR A 59 12.94 9.57 -0.49
C THR A 59 12.59 9.04 -1.87
N GLU A 60 13.35 8.11 -2.47
CA GLU A 60 12.95 7.45 -3.72
C GLU A 60 11.74 6.51 -3.58
N GLU A 61 11.50 5.96 -2.38
CA GLU A 61 10.33 5.14 -2.04
C GLU A 61 9.12 6.00 -1.61
N LEU A 62 9.35 7.24 -1.14
CA LEU A 62 8.36 8.27 -0.75
C LEU A 62 7.98 9.22 -1.90
N ASN A 63 8.87 9.44 -2.87
CA ASN A 63 8.69 10.28 -4.08
C ASN A 63 7.68 9.66 -5.04
N GLN A 64 6.78 8.87 -4.50
CA GLN A 64 5.98 7.92 -5.19
C GLN A 64 4.60 8.05 -4.54
N TYR A 65 3.85 8.95 -5.18
CA TYR A 65 2.40 8.90 -5.33
C TYR A 65 1.55 9.53 -4.23
N SER A 66 1.57 10.87 -4.22
CA SER A 66 0.47 11.67 -3.71
C SER A 66 -0.13 12.59 -4.80
N THR A 67 0.27 12.46 -6.07
CA THR A 67 -0.29 13.29 -7.15
C THR A 67 -1.80 13.10 -7.21
N LEU A 68 -2.53 14.12 -6.79
CA LEU A 68 -3.98 14.19 -6.94
C LEU A 68 -4.28 14.57 -8.40
N PHE A 69 -5.31 13.95 -8.97
CA PHE A 69 -5.79 14.25 -10.31
C PHE A 69 -7.29 14.01 -10.43
N PHE A 70 -7.89 14.49 -11.51
CA PHE A 70 -9.31 14.30 -11.76
C PHE A 70 -9.59 12.93 -12.40
N GLU A 71 -10.72 12.31 -12.06
CA GLU A 71 -11.08 11.00 -12.62
C GLU A 71 -11.17 11.00 -14.16
N HIS A 72 -11.61 12.10 -14.77
CA HIS A 72 -11.69 12.20 -16.23
C HIS A 72 -10.32 12.23 -16.93
N ASP A 73 -9.22 12.41 -16.20
CA ASP A 73 -7.86 12.26 -16.73
C ASP A 73 -7.41 10.79 -16.77
N LEU A 74 -8.14 9.88 -16.10
CA LEU A 74 -7.79 8.47 -16.05
C LEU A 74 -8.27 7.72 -17.30
N HIS A 75 -7.59 7.95 -18.43
CA HIS A 75 -7.92 7.32 -19.71
C HIS A 75 -6.67 6.96 -20.55
N PRO A 76 -6.77 5.98 -21.47
CA PRO A 76 -5.67 5.64 -22.37
C PRO A 76 -5.12 6.85 -23.13
N GLY A 77 -3.79 6.92 -23.24
CA GLY A 77 -3.05 8.02 -23.85
C GLY A 77 -2.77 9.19 -22.91
N LYS A 78 -3.40 9.27 -21.73
CA LYS A 78 -3.04 10.31 -20.74
C LYS A 78 -1.59 10.12 -20.29
N LYS A 79 -0.86 11.23 -20.22
CA LYS A 79 0.47 11.28 -19.62
C LYS A 79 0.38 11.70 -18.16
N PHE A 80 1.06 10.97 -17.31
CA PHE A 80 1.26 11.32 -15.91
C PHE A 80 2.75 11.49 -15.63
N VAL A 81 3.06 12.51 -14.82
CA VAL A 81 4.37 12.64 -14.18
C VAL A 81 4.17 12.21 -12.73
N LEU A 82 4.70 11.04 -12.40
CA LEU A 82 4.60 10.40 -11.11
C LEU A 82 5.96 10.44 -10.42
N GLY A 83 6.03 11.13 -9.29
CA GLY A 83 7.28 11.41 -8.62
C GLY A 83 7.98 12.63 -9.20
N ASN A 84 8.29 13.59 -8.32
CA ASN A 84 8.84 14.90 -8.63
C ASN A 84 7.97 15.81 -9.51
N SER A 85 7.00 16.47 -8.88
CA SER A 85 6.68 17.86 -9.23
C SER A 85 6.41 18.65 -7.95
N HIS A 86 7.50 19.23 -7.45
CA HIS A 86 7.68 20.36 -6.52
C HIS A 86 8.65 20.01 -5.39
N PRO A 87 9.64 20.89 -5.09
CA PRO A 87 10.43 20.73 -3.88
C PRO A 87 9.45 20.76 -2.70
N VAL A 88 9.46 19.69 -1.91
CA VAL A 88 8.71 19.53 -0.66
C VAL A 88 8.84 20.78 0.23
N GLY A 89 9.90 21.58 0.07
CA GLY A 89 10.15 22.84 0.75
C GLY A 89 9.10 23.96 0.57
N ASN A 90 8.21 23.92 -0.43
CA ASN A 90 7.18 24.97 -0.61
C ASN A 90 5.77 24.58 -0.13
N ILE A 91 5.53 23.30 0.20
CA ILE A 91 4.25 22.78 0.75
C ILE A 91 4.40 22.55 2.27
N ILE A 92 5.38 23.19 2.91
CA ILE A 92 5.54 23.17 4.37
C ILE A 92 5.02 24.51 4.90
N ARG A 93 3.70 24.62 5.06
CA ARG A 93 3.17 25.56 6.04
C ARG A 93 3.21 24.86 7.40
N PRO A 94 3.69 25.51 8.47
CA PRO A 94 3.58 24.94 9.82
C PRO A 94 2.10 24.68 10.09
N PHE A 95 1.73 23.40 10.27
CA PHE A 95 0.37 22.97 10.56
C PHE A 95 -0.04 23.59 11.89
N ARG A 96 -0.74 24.73 11.84
CA ARG A 96 -1.10 25.49 13.06
C ARG A 96 -2.25 24.83 13.83
N LYS A 97 -2.95 23.85 13.22
CA LYS A 97 -3.98 22.99 13.82
C LYS A 97 -4.10 21.69 13.02
N SER A 98 -4.07 20.53 13.71
CA SER A 98 -4.57 19.26 13.14
C SER A 98 -5.99 19.48 12.63
N ARG A 99 -6.23 19.21 11.34
CA ARG A 99 -7.57 19.28 10.76
C ARG A 99 -7.95 17.88 10.29
N GLN A 100 -9.23 17.58 10.39
CA GLN A 100 -9.76 16.27 10.02
C GLN A 100 -9.72 16.14 8.50
N GLY A 101 -8.85 15.26 7.97
CA GLY A 101 -8.72 15.05 6.54
C GLY A 101 -8.13 13.69 6.19
N VAL A 102 -8.79 12.93 5.31
CA VAL A 102 -8.26 11.68 4.72
C VAL A 102 -6.88 11.91 4.07
N THR A 103 -6.68 13.11 3.51
CA THR A 103 -5.46 13.52 2.81
C THR A 103 -4.31 13.88 3.74
N ASP A 104 -4.56 14.12 5.02
CA ASP A 104 -3.48 14.49 5.94
C ASP A 104 -2.55 13.30 6.15
N SER A 105 -3.03 12.05 6.04
CA SER A 105 -2.14 10.89 6.03
C SER A 105 -1.31 10.71 4.74
N ILE A 106 -1.68 11.38 3.65
CA ILE A 106 -1.10 11.20 2.30
C ILE A 106 0.10 12.15 2.05
N TRP A 107 0.22 13.24 2.79
CA TRP A 107 1.11 14.36 2.42
C TRP A 107 2.19 14.75 3.43
N LEU A 108 2.33 14.04 4.55
CA LEU A 108 3.13 14.54 5.65
C LEU A 108 4.57 13.99 5.67
N ALA A 109 5.45 14.68 4.95
CA ALA A 109 6.89 14.48 4.97
C ALA A 109 7.62 15.09 6.20
N ASN A 110 6.91 15.59 7.21
CA ASN A 110 7.53 16.25 8.38
C ASN A 110 7.77 15.27 9.54
N LYS A 111 8.91 14.60 9.50
CA LYS A 111 9.41 13.63 10.48
C LYS A 111 9.42 14.12 11.94
N ASP A 112 9.49 15.43 12.17
CA ASP A 112 9.86 15.99 13.49
C ASP A 112 8.67 16.49 14.34
N GLU A 113 7.45 16.52 13.80
CA GLU A 113 6.24 16.96 14.53
C GLU A 113 5.11 15.92 14.61
N GLN A 114 5.29 14.73 14.03
CA GLN A 114 4.22 13.74 13.89
C GLN A 114 4.30 12.64 14.94
N SER A 115 3.16 12.35 15.58
CA SER A 115 3.02 11.25 16.52
C SER A 115 2.13 10.14 15.95
N LEU A 116 2.27 8.92 16.49
CA LEU A 116 1.35 7.83 16.20
C LEU A 116 -0.11 8.23 16.56
N GLU A 117 -0.28 9.11 17.55
CA GLU A 117 -1.56 9.67 17.98
C GLU A 117 -2.31 10.33 16.82
N ASP A 118 -1.60 11.14 16.04
CA ASP A 118 -2.18 11.94 14.95
C ASP A 118 -2.77 11.07 13.83
N PHE A 119 -2.24 9.86 13.64
CA PHE A 119 -2.70 8.93 12.59
C PHE A 119 -3.71 7.93 13.11
N CYS A 120 -3.40 7.30 14.25
CA CYS A 120 -4.11 6.12 14.71
C CYS A 120 -5.27 6.44 15.65
N TYR A 121 -5.21 7.58 16.35
CA TYR A 121 -6.15 7.93 17.40
C TYR A 121 -6.91 9.23 17.11
N SER A 122 -6.52 9.98 16.09
CA SER A 122 -7.29 11.13 15.63
C SER A 122 -8.65 10.71 15.08
N PRO A 123 -9.68 11.57 15.18
CA PRO A 123 -10.99 11.28 14.61
C PRO A 123 -10.93 10.91 13.13
N THR A 124 -11.84 10.05 12.68
CA THR A 124 -12.01 9.76 11.26
C THR A 124 -12.58 10.97 10.52
N ALA A 125 -12.24 11.09 9.24
CA ALA A 125 -12.88 12.04 8.35
C ALA A 125 -14.35 11.66 8.08
N ILE A 126 -15.08 12.59 7.46
CA ILE A 126 -16.47 12.35 7.04
C ILE A 126 -16.51 11.13 6.11
N ALA A 127 -17.33 10.14 6.49
CA ALA A 127 -17.54 8.90 5.75
C ALA A 127 -16.26 8.05 5.57
N GLU A 128 -15.28 8.20 6.47
CA GLU A 128 -14.10 7.37 6.59
C GLU A 128 -14.21 6.43 7.79
N HIS A 129 -13.75 5.20 7.61
CA HIS A 129 -13.38 4.30 8.70
C HIS A 129 -11.88 4.05 8.60
N LYS A 130 -11.13 4.22 9.70
CA LYS A 130 -9.68 3.97 9.73
C LYS A 130 -9.27 3.20 10.98
N HIS A 131 -8.19 2.43 10.86
CA HIS A 131 -7.60 1.66 11.94
C HIS A 131 -6.11 1.43 11.69
N CYS A 132 -5.29 1.57 12.72
CA CYS A 132 -3.87 1.26 12.63
C CYS A 132 -3.58 -0.18 13.04
N VAL A 133 -2.73 -0.86 12.27
CA VAL A 133 -2.30 -2.23 12.54
C VAL A 133 -0.78 -2.32 12.59
N SER A 134 -0.25 -3.07 13.55
CA SER A 134 1.19 -3.28 13.75
C SER A 134 1.63 -4.73 13.48
N SER A 135 0.70 -5.60 13.08
CA SER A 135 0.99 -6.99 12.73
C SER A 135 0.22 -7.41 11.48
N LEU A 136 0.76 -8.38 10.75
CA LEU A 136 0.07 -8.96 9.59
C LEU A 136 -1.22 -9.66 10.02
N LYS A 137 -1.23 -10.33 11.18
CA LYS A 137 -2.43 -10.97 11.71
C LYS A 137 -3.56 -9.97 11.94
N SER A 138 -3.31 -8.90 12.68
CA SER A 138 -4.33 -7.87 12.95
C SER A 138 -4.83 -7.22 11.66
N MET A 139 -3.93 -6.98 10.69
CA MET A 139 -4.36 -6.48 9.37
C MET A 139 -5.34 -7.43 8.69
N ILE A 140 -5.02 -8.73 8.65
CA ILE A 140 -5.86 -9.77 8.03
C ILE A 140 -7.21 -9.89 8.75
N ASP A 141 -7.22 -9.93 10.08
CA ASP A 141 -8.45 -10.02 10.87
C ASP A 141 -9.38 -8.83 10.59
N GLU A 142 -8.84 -7.62 10.55
CA GLU A 142 -9.60 -6.39 10.29
C GLU A 142 -10.20 -6.37 8.88
N VAL A 143 -9.44 -6.76 7.85
CA VAL A 143 -9.98 -6.78 6.48
C VAL A 143 -11.01 -7.90 6.28
N ILE A 144 -10.82 -9.07 6.91
CA ILE A 144 -11.83 -10.14 6.89
C ILE A 144 -13.10 -9.68 7.60
N SER A 145 -12.97 -9.03 8.76
CA SER A 145 -14.08 -8.44 9.50
C SER A 145 -14.83 -7.41 8.65
N HIS A 146 -14.11 -6.50 8.01
CA HIS A 146 -14.68 -5.48 7.12
C HIS A 146 -15.47 -6.07 5.94
N PHE A 147 -14.89 -7.06 5.24
CA PHE A 147 -15.53 -7.66 4.06
C PHE A 147 -16.52 -8.78 4.40
N GLY A 148 -16.51 -9.28 5.64
CA GLY A 148 -17.31 -10.44 6.07
C GLY A 148 -16.93 -11.75 5.37
N THR A 149 -15.74 -11.85 4.77
CA THR A 149 -15.31 -13.01 3.98
C THR A 149 -13.80 -13.09 3.85
N THR A 150 -13.28 -14.32 3.67
CA THR A 150 -11.88 -14.58 3.31
C THR A 150 -11.64 -14.54 1.80
N LYS A 151 -12.69 -14.44 0.97
CA LYS A 151 -12.59 -14.29 -0.49
C LYS A 151 -12.20 -12.85 -0.86
N ILE A 152 -11.03 -12.43 -0.43
CA ILE A 152 -10.45 -11.11 -0.65
C ILE A 152 -9.05 -11.28 -1.23
N LYS A 153 -8.53 -10.22 -1.84
CA LYS A 153 -7.15 -10.17 -2.35
C LYS A 153 -6.53 -8.82 -2.04
N ALA A 154 -5.24 -8.84 -1.77
CA ALA A 154 -4.42 -7.65 -1.67
C ALA A 154 -3.81 -7.32 -3.03
N ILE A 155 -3.82 -6.04 -3.38
CA ILE A 155 -3.30 -5.51 -4.64
C ILE A 155 -2.40 -4.34 -4.30
N SER A 156 -1.19 -4.34 -4.84
CA SER A 156 -0.25 -3.23 -4.74
C SER A 156 0.14 -2.76 -6.13
N SER A 157 0.65 -1.54 -6.22
CA SER A 157 1.30 -1.07 -7.43
C SER A 157 2.64 -1.76 -7.66
N ASN A 158 3.09 -1.71 -8.91
CA ASN A 158 4.46 -1.92 -9.33
C ASN A 158 4.83 -0.74 -10.23
N PHE A 159 6.06 -0.23 -10.13
CA PHE A 159 6.52 0.87 -10.96
C PHE A 159 7.92 0.62 -11.49
N ALA A 160 8.23 1.23 -12.64
CA ALA A 160 9.56 1.17 -13.20
C ALA A 160 10.54 1.97 -12.32
N GLN A 161 11.73 1.42 -12.10
CA GLN A 161 12.77 2.10 -11.32
C GLN A 161 13.33 3.27 -12.12
N ASN A 162 13.60 4.39 -11.45
CA ASN A 162 14.19 5.60 -12.05
C ASN A 162 13.36 6.19 -13.22
N GLN A 163 12.04 5.98 -13.20
CA GLN A 163 11.11 6.54 -14.18
C GLN A 163 10.05 7.37 -13.48
N ASP A 164 9.80 8.58 -13.99
CA ASP A 164 8.78 9.50 -13.49
C ASP A 164 7.68 9.79 -14.52
N GLN A 165 7.90 9.50 -15.79
CA GLN A 165 6.95 9.79 -16.86
C GLN A 165 6.30 8.51 -17.38
N TYR A 166 4.98 8.51 -17.37
CA TYR A 166 4.18 7.36 -17.76
C TYR A 166 3.04 7.77 -18.70
N VAL A 167 2.71 6.87 -19.63
CA VAL A 167 1.52 6.94 -20.46
C VAL A 167 0.56 5.84 -20.06
N VAL A 168 -0.72 6.17 -19.89
CA VAL A 168 -1.77 5.19 -19.62
C VAL A 168 -2.02 4.35 -20.88
N GLU A 169 -1.89 3.04 -20.76
CA GLU A 169 -2.25 2.06 -21.80
C GLU A 169 -3.67 1.54 -21.59
N GLU A 170 -4.02 1.18 -20.35
CA GLU A 170 -5.32 0.59 -20.01
C GLU A 170 -5.75 1.02 -18.60
N VAL A 171 -7.06 1.17 -18.40
CA VAL A 171 -7.66 1.41 -17.08
C VAL A 171 -8.70 0.34 -16.82
N LYS A 172 -8.50 -0.45 -15.76
CA LYS A 172 -9.40 -1.53 -15.37
C LYS A 172 -9.98 -1.28 -13.99
N LYS A 173 -11.30 -1.17 -13.87
CA LYS A 173 -11.99 -1.13 -12.58
C LYS A 173 -11.76 -2.46 -11.84
N VAL A 174 -11.29 -2.37 -10.61
CA VAL A 174 -10.98 -3.51 -9.75
C VAL A 174 -12.09 -3.73 -8.73
N SER A 175 -12.53 -2.66 -8.06
CA SER A 175 -13.56 -2.74 -7.03
C SER A 175 -14.15 -1.37 -6.72
N GLU A 176 -15.39 -1.33 -6.24
CA GLU A 176 -16.03 -0.15 -5.63
C GLU A 176 -16.05 -0.23 -4.09
N ASN A 177 -15.49 -1.32 -3.55
CA ASN A 177 -15.25 -1.47 -2.12
C ASN A 177 -13.79 -1.89 -1.91
N ALA A 178 -13.00 -0.99 -1.34
CA ALA A 178 -11.58 -1.18 -1.12
C ALA A 178 -11.18 -0.63 0.25
N VAL A 179 -10.39 -1.40 0.99
CA VAL A 179 -9.70 -0.93 2.20
C VAL A 179 -8.24 -0.70 1.82
N MET A 180 -7.77 0.52 1.92
CA MET A 180 -6.39 0.88 1.62
C MET A 180 -5.55 0.83 2.89
N CYS A 181 -4.39 0.18 2.86
CA CYS A 181 -3.45 0.16 3.98
C CYS A 181 -2.13 0.79 3.56
N HIS A 182 -1.72 1.85 4.26
CA HIS A 182 -0.50 2.61 4.03
C HIS A 182 0.49 2.39 5.16
N ARG A 183 1.74 2.03 4.85
CA ARG A 183 2.82 1.97 5.83
C ARG A 183 3.18 3.38 6.30
N LEU A 184 3.12 3.60 7.61
CA LEU A 184 3.56 4.85 8.22
C LEU A 184 5.09 4.89 8.35
N ASN A 185 5.67 6.09 8.37
CA ASN A 185 7.12 6.31 8.40
C ASN A 185 7.67 6.40 9.84
N PHE A 186 7.35 5.42 10.69
CA PHE A 186 7.82 5.35 12.10
C PHE A 186 8.83 4.22 12.32
N GLU A 187 9.64 4.34 13.39
CA GLU A 187 10.56 3.29 13.89
C GLU A 187 9.93 1.90 13.97
N ASN A 188 8.73 1.86 14.53
CA ASN A 188 7.93 0.67 14.57
C ASN A 188 7.05 0.60 13.32
N VAL A 189 7.02 -0.55 12.66
CA VAL A 189 6.17 -0.81 11.49
C VAL A 189 4.71 -0.74 11.93
N VAL A 190 4.02 0.28 11.42
CA VAL A 190 2.58 0.47 11.58
C VAL A 190 2.01 0.78 10.22
N PHE A 191 0.85 0.20 9.92
CA PHE A 191 0.05 0.56 8.75
C PHE A 191 -1.21 1.28 9.22
N ASN A 192 -1.53 2.41 8.60
CA ASN A 192 -2.86 3.00 8.68
C ASN A 192 -3.73 2.41 7.57
N CYS A 193 -4.74 1.63 7.96
CA CYS A 193 -5.74 1.10 7.05
C CYS A 193 -6.99 1.95 7.11
N HIS A 194 -7.55 2.33 5.96
CA HIS A 194 -8.77 3.11 5.90
C HIS A 194 -9.65 2.79 4.69
N GLN A 195 -10.91 3.15 4.81
CA GLN A 195 -11.92 3.03 3.78
C GLN A 195 -12.73 4.32 3.77
N VAL A 196 -12.79 4.97 2.62
CA VAL A 196 -13.64 6.14 2.37
C VAL A 196 -14.85 5.70 1.57
N SER A 197 -16.04 6.15 1.97
CA SER A 197 -17.28 5.85 1.24
C SER A 197 -17.19 6.30 -0.21
N LYS A 198 -17.84 5.53 -1.11
CA LYS A 198 -17.84 5.79 -2.57
C LYS A 198 -16.42 5.94 -3.12
N THR A 199 -15.60 4.90 -2.93
CA THR A 199 -14.25 4.82 -3.49
C THR A 199 -14.22 3.77 -4.59
N THR A 200 -13.62 4.09 -5.73
CA THR A 200 -13.37 3.12 -6.80
C THR A 200 -11.88 2.88 -6.93
N ALA A 201 -11.47 1.61 -6.84
CA ALA A 201 -10.11 1.17 -7.09
C ALA A 201 -9.97 0.72 -8.55
N TYR A 202 -8.89 1.15 -9.20
CA TYR A 202 -8.52 0.82 -10.56
C TYR A 202 -7.11 0.23 -10.61
N MET A 203 -6.90 -0.73 -11.51
CA MET A 203 -5.58 -1.14 -11.93
C MET A 203 -5.29 -0.48 -13.28
N VAL A 204 -4.17 0.22 -13.37
CA VAL A 204 -3.80 1.03 -14.52
C VAL A 204 -2.52 0.48 -15.13
N SER A 205 -2.60 0.02 -16.38
CA SER A 205 -1.43 -0.37 -17.15
C SER A 205 -0.73 0.90 -17.64
N LEU A 206 0.53 1.08 -17.25
CA LEU A 206 1.36 2.24 -17.55
C LEU A 206 2.58 1.84 -18.38
N VAL A 207 2.99 2.72 -19.29
CA VAL A 207 4.22 2.58 -20.08
C VAL A 207 5.15 3.74 -19.75
N ALA A 208 6.35 3.42 -19.25
CA ALA A 208 7.39 4.41 -18.98
C ALA A 208 8.07 4.90 -20.27
N SER A 209 8.85 5.98 -20.17
CA SER A 209 9.58 6.57 -21.29
C SER A 209 10.55 5.61 -21.99
N ASP A 210 11.11 4.64 -21.27
CA ASP A 210 11.99 3.59 -21.81
C ASP A 210 11.23 2.39 -22.41
N GLY A 211 9.90 2.44 -22.44
CA GLY A 211 9.03 1.37 -22.92
C GLY A 211 8.69 0.30 -21.88
N THR A 212 9.21 0.41 -20.65
CA THR A 212 8.88 -0.51 -19.56
C THR A 212 7.40 -0.45 -19.23
N LYS A 213 6.74 -1.61 -19.26
CA LYS A 213 5.34 -1.74 -18.85
C LYS A 213 5.23 -2.06 -17.37
N THR A 214 4.30 -1.41 -16.69
CA THR A 214 4.05 -1.62 -15.27
C THR A 214 2.57 -1.43 -14.93
N ASN A 215 2.16 -1.88 -13.75
CA ASN A 215 0.78 -1.85 -13.30
C ASN A 215 0.68 -1.04 -12.01
N ALA A 216 -0.08 0.06 -12.05
CA ALA A 216 -0.26 0.96 -10.94
C ALA A 216 -1.68 0.89 -10.39
N LEU A 217 -1.80 0.68 -9.09
CA LEU A 217 -3.04 0.80 -8.37
C LEU A 217 -3.38 2.29 -8.20
N THR A 218 -4.63 2.62 -8.49
CA THR A 218 -5.20 3.97 -8.34
C THR A 218 -6.50 3.86 -7.56
N VAL A 219 -6.78 4.85 -6.73
CA VAL A 219 -8.11 5.01 -6.13
C VAL A 219 -8.68 6.37 -6.49
N CYS A 220 -9.99 6.40 -6.70
CA CYS A 220 -10.79 7.60 -6.89
C CYS A 220 -11.83 7.68 -5.79
N HIS A 221 -11.86 8.80 -5.07
CA HIS A 221 -12.85 9.08 -4.04
C HIS A 221 -13.92 10.00 -4.61
N HIS A 222 -15.17 9.53 -4.60
CA HIS A 222 -16.32 10.29 -5.08
C HIS A 222 -16.97 11.14 -3.98
N ASP A 223 -16.77 10.77 -2.71
CA ASP A 223 -17.15 11.57 -1.54
C ASP A 223 -15.93 12.29 -0.97
N THR A 224 -15.63 13.47 -1.50
CA THR A 224 -14.44 14.25 -1.10
C THR A 224 -14.71 15.21 0.06
N ARG A 225 -15.90 15.17 0.70
CA ARG A 225 -16.27 16.09 1.80
C ARG A 225 -15.36 15.97 3.03
N GLY A 226 -14.77 14.78 3.24
CA GLY A 226 -13.82 14.52 4.32
C GLY A 226 -12.36 14.84 3.98
N MET A 227 -12.06 15.41 2.81
CA MET A 227 -10.69 15.77 2.42
C MET A 227 -10.29 17.15 2.96
N ASN A 228 -8.98 17.36 3.17
CA ASN A 228 -8.47 18.64 3.64
C ASN A 228 -8.68 19.73 2.56
N PRO A 229 -9.43 20.82 2.85
CA PRO A 229 -9.74 21.84 1.87
C PRO A 229 -8.51 22.62 1.38
N GLU A 230 -7.49 22.83 2.21
CA GLU A 230 -6.29 23.57 1.84
C GLU A 230 -5.46 22.76 0.84
N LEU A 231 -5.24 21.47 1.13
CA LEU A 231 -4.52 20.56 0.24
C LEU A 231 -5.26 20.38 -1.10
N LEU A 232 -6.57 20.24 -1.06
CA LEU A 232 -7.37 20.04 -2.27
C LEU A 232 -7.35 21.29 -3.18
N TYR A 233 -7.42 22.47 -2.58
CA TYR A 233 -7.33 23.72 -3.31
C TYR A 233 -5.92 23.97 -3.87
N GLU A 234 -4.88 23.66 -3.10
CA GLU A 234 -3.50 23.79 -3.56
C GLU A 234 -3.18 22.83 -4.72
N ALA A 235 -3.62 21.58 -4.62
CA ALA A 235 -3.31 20.56 -5.64
C ALA A 235 -4.19 20.67 -6.90
N LEU A 236 -5.48 20.95 -6.74
CA LEU A 236 -6.48 20.82 -7.81
C LEU A 236 -7.38 22.05 -7.99
N GLN A 237 -7.25 23.07 -7.13
CA GLN A 237 -8.08 24.28 -7.15
C GLN A 237 -9.59 23.99 -7.02
N VAL A 238 -9.93 22.95 -6.25
CA VAL A 238 -11.33 22.55 -5.97
C VAL A 238 -11.62 22.49 -4.48
N THR A 239 -12.90 22.50 -4.13
CA THR A 239 -13.38 22.45 -2.75
C THR A 239 -13.86 21.02 -2.40
N PRO A 240 -13.68 20.53 -1.16
CA PRO A 240 -14.25 19.26 -0.73
C PRO A 240 -15.74 19.11 -1.07
N GLY A 241 -16.10 17.94 -1.62
CA GLY A 241 -17.48 17.59 -1.96
C GLY A 241 -17.98 18.06 -3.32
N THR A 242 -17.15 18.71 -4.15
CA THR A 242 -17.60 19.22 -5.47
C THR A 242 -17.32 18.26 -6.62
N VAL A 243 -16.21 17.52 -6.57
CA VAL A 243 -15.75 16.63 -7.65
C VAL A 243 -15.07 15.38 -7.09
N PRO A 244 -15.05 14.25 -7.83
CA PRO A 244 -14.21 13.11 -7.52
C PRO A 244 -12.72 13.45 -7.65
N VAL A 245 -11.91 12.88 -6.76
CA VAL A 245 -10.46 13.09 -6.71
C VAL A 245 -9.77 11.74 -6.66
N CYS A 246 -8.78 11.55 -7.53
CA CYS A 246 -8.02 10.32 -7.64
C CYS A 246 -6.56 10.52 -7.26
N HIS A 247 -5.91 9.43 -6.87
CA HIS A 247 -4.46 9.38 -6.71
C HIS A 247 -3.92 7.97 -6.95
N PHE A 248 -2.67 7.91 -7.41
CA PHE A 248 -1.93 6.65 -7.50
C PHE A 248 -1.50 6.19 -6.10
N ILE A 249 -1.36 4.88 -5.93
CA ILE A 249 -0.96 4.24 -4.67
C ILE A 249 0.49 3.80 -4.78
N GLY A 250 1.30 4.10 -3.75
CA GLY A 250 2.71 3.77 -3.75
C GLY A 250 3.10 2.37 -3.30
N ASN A 251 4.40 2.10 -3.40
CA ASN A 251 4.98 0.77 -3.20
C ASN A 251 4.89 0.25 -1.77
N LYS A 252 4.67 1.12 -0.79
CA LYS A 252 4.47 0.80 0.63
C LYS A 252 2.99 0.88 1.05
N ALA A 253 2.08 0.70 0.10
CA ALA A 253 0.65 0.62 0.32
C ALA A 253 0.00 -0.46 -0.57
N ALA A 254 -1.17 -0.93 -0.14
CA ALA A 254 -1.98 -1.86 -0.91
C ALA A 254 -3.48 -1.69 -0.63
N ALA A 255 -4.30 -1.95 -1.64
CA ALA A 255 -5.74 -2.13 -1.50
C ALA A 255 -6.07 -3.59 -1.23
N TRP A 256 -6.92 -3.81 -0.23
CA TRP A 256 -7.69 -5.03 -0.06
C TRP A 256 -9.03 -4.87 -0.76
N VAL A 257 -9.37 -5.84 -1.61
CA VAL A 257 -10.63 -5.84 -2.35
C VAL A 257 -11.27 -7.23 -2.32
N PRO A 258 -12.60 -7.34 -2.48
CA PRO A 258 -13.23 -8.63 -2.71
C PRO A 258 -12.64 -9.33 -3.94
N ASN A 259 -12.35 -10.61 -3.79
CA ASN A 259 -11.92 -11.45 -4.89
C ASN A 259 -13.15 -12.09 -5.54
N HIS A 260 -13.85 -11.30 -6.34
CA HIS A 260 -14.86 -11.82 -7.26
C HIS A 260 -14.11 -12.48 -8.42
N ILE A 261 -13.65 -13.72 -8.23
CA ILE A 261 -13.46 -14.61 -9.38
C ILE A 261 -14.83 -14.64 -10.04
N VAL A 262 -14.93 -14.03 -11.22
CA VAL A 262 -16.16 -14.03 -12.00
C VAL A 262 -16.54 -15.51 -12.14
N ASP A 263 -17.69 -15.90 -11.60
CA ASP A 263 -18.37 -17.13 -11.97
C ASP A 263 -18.80 -17.00 -13.44
N ASN A 264 -17.84 -16.97 -14.36
CA ASN A 264 -18.03 -17.06 -15.82
C ASN A 264 -18.20 -18.53 -16.22
N LEU A 265 -18.98 -19.27 -15.42
CA LEU A 265 -19.46 -20.62 -15.70
C LEU A 265 -20.92 -20.71 -15.28
N ARG A 266 -21.76 -19.93 -15.96
CA ARG A 266 -23.15 -20.29 -16.28
C ARG A 266 -23.51 -19.59 -17.58
N CYS A 267 -23.34 -20.34 -18.67
CA CYS A 267 -24.03 -20.10 -19.93
C CYS A 267 -25.55 -20.12 -19.72
#